data_AF-A0A4U7DAV2-F1
#
_entry.id   AF-A0A4U7DAV2-F1
#
_cell.length_a   1.000
_cell.length_b   1.000
_cell.length_c   1.000
_cell.angle_alpha   90.00
_cell.angle_beta   90.00
_cell.angle_gamma   90.00
#
_symmetry.space_group_name_H-M   'P 1'
#
loop_
_entity.id
_entity.type
_entity.pdbx_description
1 polymer ?
#
loop_
_entity_poly.entity_id
_entity_poly.type
_entity_poly.pdbx_seq_one_letter_code
_entity_poly.pdbx_strand_id
1 'polypeptide(L)' 'MDETCQHLSYREEGDGKSFDTARAFCTVTESFVQPMRADVCNARYELDPATDCEFYVEPDSEAAPDAESNAPDAPDADR' A
#
# COMPACT_ATOMS: atom_id res chain seq x y z
N MET A 1 5.39 -19.12 8.97
CA MET A 1 4.30 -18.19 8.67
C MET A 1 4.16 -18.20 7.17
N ASP A 2 2.95 -18.32 6.65
CA ASP A 2 2.72 -18.50 5.21
C ASP A 2 3.46 -17.37 4.46
N GLU A 3 4.36 -17.74 3.56
CA GLU A 3 5.19 -16.80 2.78
C GLU A 3 4.32 -15.98 1.80
N THR A 4 3.01 -16.26 1.76
CA THR A 4 2.04 -15.60 0.91
C THR A 4 0.82 -15.16 1.70
N CYS A 5 0.18 -14.08 1.25
CA CYS A 5 -1.03 -13.57 1.86
C CYS A 5 -2.21 -14.53 1.61
N GLN A 6 -2.75 -15.12 2.69
CA GLN A 6 -3.91 -16.03 2.64
C GLN A 6 -5.17 -15.40 2.03
N HIS A 7 -5.20 -14.08 1.89
CA HIS A 7 -6.34 -13.33 1.36
C HIS A 7 -6.23 -13.05 -0.15
N LEU A 8 -5.10 -13.39 -0.78
CA LEU A 8 -4.92 -13.25 -2.21
C LEU A 8 -5.50 -14.47 -2.95
N SER A 9 -6.34 -14.22 -3.93
CA SER A 9 -6.85 -15.26 -4.84
C SER A 9 -6.75 -14.79 -6.28
N TYR A 10 -6.50 -15.71 -7.21
CA TYR A 10 -6.53 -15.40 -8.64
C TYR A 10 -7.86 -15.87 -9.23
N ARG A 11 -8.63 -14.94 -9.81
CA ARG A 11 -9.95 -15.23 -10.38
C ARG A 11 -10.05 -14.73 -11.81
N GLU A 12 -10.66 -15.55 -12.67
CA GLU A 12 -10.93 -15.22 -14.07
C GLU A 12 -12.28 -14.50 -14.25
N GLU A 13 -13.03 -14.31 -13.17
CA GLU A 13 -14.32 -13.62 -13.18
C GLU A 13 -14.55 -12.80 -11.92
N GLY A 14 -15.26 -11.68 -12.08
CA GLY A 14 -15.71 -10.82 -10.98
C GLY A 14 -16.38 -9.55 -11.49
N ASP A 15 -17.19 -8.91 -10.66
CA ASP A 15 -17.97 -7.71 -11.02
C ASP A 15 -18.82 -7.88 -12.29
N GLY A 16 -19.37 -9.09 -12.48
CA GLY A 16 -20.18 -9.45 -13.66
C GLY A 16 -19.38 -9.52 -14.97
N LYS A 17 -18.05 -9.57 -14.90
CA LYS A 17 -17.14 -9.64 -16.05
C LYS A 17 -16.28 -10.89 -15.96
N SER A 18 -16.00 -11.48 -17.11
CA SER A 18 -14.99 -12.53 -17.28
C SER A 18 -13.72 -11.92 -17.88
N PHE A 19 -12.57 -12.49 -17.53
CA PHE A 19 -11.24 -12.09 -17.97
C PHE A 19 -10.56 -13.28 -18.63
N ASP A 20 -9.82 -13.04 -19.70
CA ASP A 20 -9.01 -14.08 -20.36
C ASP A 20 -7.81 -14.57 -19.52
N THR A 21 -7.50 -13.88 -18.43
CA THR A 21 -6.40 -14.24 -17.53
C THR A 21 -6.81 -13.96 -16.10
N ALA A 22 -6.48 -14.90 -15.20
CA ALA A 22 -6.79 -14.79 -13.79
C ALA A 22 -6.14 -13.53 -13.19
N ARG A 23 -6.97 -12.68 -12.57
CA ARG A 23 -6.56 -11.43 -11.94
C ARG A 23 -6.47 -11.59 -10.44
N ALA A 24 -5.52 -10.89 -9.83
CA ALA A 24 -5.34 -10.84 -8.39
C ALA A 24 -6.56 -10.17 -7.72
N PHE A 25 -7.21 -10.90 -6.83
CA PHE A 25 -8.39 -10.51 -6.07
C PHE A 25 -8.07 -10.59 -4.58
N CYS A 26 -8.26 -9.49 -3.87
CA CYS A 26 -8.11 -9.44 -2.42
C CYS A 26 -9.46 -9.72 -1.76
N THR A 27 -9.51 -10.75 -0.93
CA THR A 27 -10.73 -11.11 -0.19
C THR A 27 -11.01 -10.19 1.00
N VAL A 28 -10.04 -9.39 1.46
CA VAL A 28 -10.25 -8.41 2.53
C VAL A 28 -11.06 -7.21 2.04
N THR A 29 -10.73 -6.69 0.86
CA THR A 29 -11.46 -5.56 0.24
C THR A 29 -12.48 -5.99 -0.78
N GLU A 30 -12.60 -7.29 -1.01
CA GLU A 30 -13.52 -7.89 -1.99
C GLU A 30 -13.38 -7.26 -3.38
N SER A 31 -12.14 -6.98 -3.80
CA SER A 31 -11.85 -6.24 -5.02
C SER A 31 -10.59 -6.73 -5.72
N PHE A 32 -10.54 -6.49 -7.04
CA PHE A 32 -9.33 -6.74 -7.81
C PHE A 32 -8.25 -5.71 -7.47
N VAL A 33 -7.05 -6.21 -7.16
CA VAL A 33 -5.91 -5.39 -6.77
C VAL A 33 -4.97 -5.14 -7.94
N GLN A 34 -4.15 -4.10 -7.81
CA GLN A 34 -3.13 -3.78 -8.81
C GLN A 34 -2.00 -4.82 -8.79
N PRO A 35 -1.28 -5.01 -9.91
CA PRO A 35 -0.15 -5.94 -10.01
C PRO A 35 0.90 -5.74 -8.91
N MET A 36 1.29 -4.48 -8.66
CA MET A 36 2.26 -4.13 -7.61
C MET A 36 1.82 -4.64 -6.22
N ARG A 37 0.52 -4.57 -5.94
CA ARG A 37 -0.02 -5.05 -4.68
C ARG A 37 -0.10 -6.57 -4.62
N ALA A 38 -0.34 -7.21 -5.76
CA ALA A 38 -0.23 -8.66 -5.88
C ALA A 38 1.21 -9.12 -5.63
N ASP A 39 2.22 -8.37 -6.08
CA ASP A 39 3.62 -8.68 -5.81
C ASP A 39 3.93 -8.64 -4.30
N VAL A 40 3.46 -7.61 -3.58
CA VAL A 40 3.55 -7.54 -2.10
C VAL A 40 2.90 -8.77 -1.47
N CYS A 41 1.67 -9.10 -1.86
CA CYS A 41 0.92 -10.22 -1.27
C CYS A 41 1.54 -11.59 -1.58
N ASN A 42 2.32 -11.73 -2.64
CA ASN A 42 3.04 -12.97 -2.98
C ASN A 42 4.47 -13.00 -2.42
N ALA A 43 4.85 -12.03 -1.58
CA ALA A 43 6.21 -11.83 -1.11
C ALA A 43 7.26 -11.82 -2.23
N ARG A 44 6.89 -11.27 -3.40
CA ARG A 44 7.82 -11.15 -4.51
C ARG A 44 8.79 -10.01 -4.26
N TYR A 45 10.01 -10.13 -4.79
CA TYR A 45 11.04 -9.10 -4.69
C TYR A 45 11.40 -8.71 -3.25
N GLU A 46 11.36 -9.67 -2.32
CA GLU A 46 11.68 -9.45 -0.90
C GLU A 46 10.69 -8.51 -0.18
N LEU A 47 9.51 -8.30 -0.76
CA LEU A 47 8.39 -7.59 -0.10
C LEU A 47 7.75 -8.51 0.94
N ASP A 48 7.30 -7.95 2.06
CA ASP A 48 6.67 -8.71 3.14
C ASP A 48 5.18 -8.35 3.27
N PRO A 49 4.25 -9.32 3.12
CA PRO A 49 2.82 -9.06 3.22
C PRO A 49 2.37 -8.50 4.58
N ALA A 50 3.12 -8.72 5.66
CA ALA A 50 2.78 -8.24 6.99
C ALA A 50 3.26 -6.79 7.21
N THR A 51 4.37 -6.37 6.59
CA THR A 51 4.94 -5.01 6.79
C THR A 51 4.79 -4.06 5.61
N ASP A 52 4.49 -4.54 4.40
CA ASP A 52 4.39 -3.71 3.19
C ASP A 52 2.96 -3.60 2.64
N CYS A 53 2.01 -4.39 3.16
CA CYS A 53 0.63 -4.36 2.72
C CYS A 53 -0.16 -3.29 3.50
N GLU A 54 -0.65 -2.25 2.83
CA GLU A 54 -1.43 -1.15 3.44
C GLU A 54 -2.73 -1.58 4.19
N PHE A 55 -3.18 -2.84 4.07
CA PHE A 55 -4.30 -3.37 4.86
C PHE A 55 -3.87 -4.14 6.11
N TYR A 56 -2.61 -4.58 6.18
CA TYR A 56 -2.04 -5.31 7.33
C TYR A 56 -1.03 -4.50 8.13
N VAL A 57 -0.40 -3.51 7.50
CA VAL A 57 0.35 -2.47 8.19
C VAL A 57 -0.65 -1.72 9.05
N GLU A 58 -0.60 -1.94 10.36
CA GLU A 58 -1.11 -0.93 11.29
C GLU A 58 -0.44 0.38 10.87
N PRO A 59 -1.19 1.46 10.61
CA PRO A 59 -0.56 2.73 10.31
C PRO A 59 0.25 3.08 11.55
N ASP A 60 1.57 2.85 11.50
CA ASP A 60 2.46 3.32 12.55
C ASP A 60 2.30 4.83 12.52
N SER A 61 1.52 5.29 13.49
CA SER A 61 0.92 6.59 13.55
C SER A 61 2.00 7.59 13.89
N GLU A 62 2.76 8.05 12.89
CA GLU A 62 3.49 9.32 13.00
C GLU A 62 3.85 9.89 11.63
N ALA A 63 2.84 10.15 10.79
CA ALA A 63 2.94 11.29 9.89
C ALA A 63 2.74 12.56 10.73
N ALA A 64 3.78 12.97 11.46
CA ALA A 64 3.83 14.33 12.01
C ALA A 64 3.82 15.28 10.81
N PRO A 65 2.80 16.16 10.67
CA PRO A 65 2.76 17.10 9.57
C PRO A 65 3.90 18.09 9.75
N ASP A 66 4.58 18.34 8.64
CA ASP A 66 5.53 19.41 8.39
C ASP A 66 5.10 20.69 9.15
N ALA A 67 5.68 20.91 10.34
CA ALA A 67 5.57 22.17 11.04
C ALA A 67 6.61 23.10 10.42
N GLU A 68 6.23 23.63 9.26
CA GLU A 68 6.72 24.85 8.64
C GLU A 68 7.22 25.82 9.73
N SER A 69 8.53 25.86 9.95
CA SER A 69 9.17 26.94 10.70
C SER A 69 9.20 28.16 9.78
N ASN A 70 8.04 28.80 9.69
CA ASN A 70 7.87 30.12 9.12
C ASN A 70 8.58 31.11 10.05
N ALA A 71 9.87 31.32 9.85
CA ALA A 71 10.60 32.43 10.45
C ALA A 71 10.48 33.63 9.49
N PRO A 72 9.67 34.66 9.78
CA PRO A 72 9.81 35.94 9.12
C PRO A 72 11.06 36.62 9.67
N ASP A 73 12.23 36.35 9.07
CA ASP A 73 13.37 37.24 9.26
C ASP A 73 13.19 38.45 8.36
N ALA A 74 12.60 39.49 8.94
CA ALA A 74 12.62 40.83 8.41
C ALA A 74 13.20 41.74 9.50
N PRO A 75 13.74 42.90 9.13
CA PRO A 75 15.11 43.09 8.63
C PRO A 75 15.89 44.07 9.54
N ASP A 76 17.13 44.38 9.15
CA ASP A 76 17.78 45.70 9.27
C ASP A 76 19.03 45.86 10.18
N ALA A 77 19.90 46.75 9.71
CA ALA A 77 20.88 47.60 10.40
C ALA A 77 22.34 47.12 10.53
N ASP A 78 23.14 47.48 9.51
CA ASP A 78 24.35 48.33 9.61
C ASP A 78 25.16 48.26 10.93
N ARG A 79 26.33 47.59 10.90
CA ARG A 79 27.50 47.96 11.73
C ARG A 79 28.83 47.44 11.19
#